data_AF-A0A4R3YK35-F1
#
_entry.id   AF-A0A4R3YK35-F1
#
_cell.length_a   1.000
_cell.length_b   1.000
_cell.length_c   1.000
_cell.angle_alpha   90.00
_cell.angle_beta   90.00
_cell.angle_gamma   90.00
#
_symmetry.space_group_name_H-M   'P 1'
#
loop_
_entity.id
_entity.type
_entity.pdbx_description
1 polymer ?
#
loop_
_entity_poly.entity_id
_entity_poly.type
_entity_poly.pdbx_seq_one_letter_code
_entity_poly.pdbx_strand_id
1 'polypeptide(L)'
;MKAGAQRGSVALSLMMTILLLGLGAVMGVQLHTQRWQKVIHNEFLYLKAFHQAESSLAWGLTLRWRGIDGECRCQPDDRLRVCLGDSGRAGNWVLAGEGQQDEQGQALQLFRLVRLRVGPDETGNSEGYRLSAMSAGWLDYFPGERRHGTQKTAGAGNA
;
A
#
# COMPACT_ATOMS: atom_id res chain seq x y z
N MET A 1 12.26 -51.05 -59.72
CA MET A 1 12.29 -49.82 -60.53
C MET A 1 11.87 -48.65 -59.65
N LYS A 2 12.77 -47.66 -59.51
CA LYS A 2 12.64 -46.27 -59.00
C LYS A 2 11.62 -45.97 -57.88
N ALA A 3 12.13 -45.90 -56.65
CA ALA A 3 11.56 -45.14 -55.54
C ALA A 3 11.78 -43.64 -55.79
N GLY A 4 10.75 -42.97 -56.32
CA GLY A 4 10.80 -41.56 -56.75
C GLY A 4 9.81 -40.64 -56.02
N ALA A 5 9.32 -41.03 -54.84
CA ALA A 5 8.26 -40.32 -54.14
C ALA A 5 8.66 -39.95 -52.70
N GLN A 6 9.82 -39.33 -52.46
CA GLN A 6 10.25 -39.17 -51.06
C GLN A 6 11.25 -38.05 -50.78
N ARG A 7 10.97 -36.83 -51.24
CA ARG A 7 11.67 -35.62 -50.73
C ARG A 7 10.72 -34.49 -50.32
N GLY A 8 9.63 -34.27 -51.04
CA GLY A 8 8.62 -33.25 -50.69
C GLY A 8 7.78 -33.57 -49.45
N SER A 9 7.38 -34.84 -49.27
CA SER A 9 6.57 -35.29 -48.11
C SER A 9 7.33 -35.20 -46.78
N VAL A 10 8.63 -35.50 -46.79
CA VAL A 10 9.48 -35.44 -45.59
C VAL A 10 9.70 -34.00 -45.13
N ALA A 11 9.91 -33.06 -46.07
CA ALA A 11 10.07 -31.64 -45.76
C ALA A 11 8.80 -31.04 -45.13
N LEU A 12 7.63 -31.40 -45.66
CA LEU A 12 6.32 -30.93 -45.18
C LEU A 12 6.01 -31.46 -43.78
N SER A 13 6.33 -32.75 -43.53
CA SER A 13 6.23 -33.36 -42.20
C SER A 13 7.11 -32.64 -41.18
N LEU A 14 8.34 -32.28 -41.55
CA LEU A 14 9.29 -31.62 -40.66
C LEU A 14 8.86 -30.18 -40.32
N MET A 15 8.29 -29.45 -41.29
CA MET A 15 7.73 -28.12 -41.03
C MET A 15 6.52 -28.20 -40.08
N MET A 16 5.64 -29.18 -40.29
CA MET A 16 4.48 -29.40 -39.42
C MET A 16 4.89 -29.75 -37.99
N THR A 17 5.89 -30.59 -37.79
CA THR A 17 6.39 -30.91 -36.45
C THR A 17 7.02 -29.71 -35.77
N ILE A 18 7.81 -28.90 -36.49
CA ILE A 18 8.38 -27.65 -35.96
C ILE A 18 7.27 -26.66 -35.58
N LEU A 19 6.24 -26.48 -36.43
CA LEU A 19 5.09 -25.63 -36.15
C LEU A 19 4.33 -26.08 -34.90
N LEU A 20 4.09 -27.38 -34.75
CA LEU A 20 3.41 -27.95 -33.58
C LEU A 20 4.22 -27.76 -32.30
N LEU A 21 5.54 -27.96 -32.36
CA LEU A 21 6.44 -27.71 -31.23
C LEU A 21 6.48 -26.21 -30.87
N GLY A 22 6.53 -25.33 -31.87
CA GLY A 22 6.48 -23.89 -31.67
C GLY A 22 5.17 -23.44 -31.01
N LEU A 23 4.03 -23.97 -31.47
CA LEU A 23 2.72 -23.65 -30.90
C LEU A 23 2.59 -24.16 -29.45
N GLY A 24 3.07 -25.37 -29.19
CA GLY A 24 3.12 -25.94 -27.85
C GLY A 24 4.01 -25.13 -26.89
N ALA A 25 5.17 -24.67 -27.35
CA ALA A 25 6.06 -23.82 -26.58
C ALA A 25 5.40 -22.47 -26.24
N VAL A 26 4.75 -21.82 -27.20
CA VAL A 26 4.03 -20.55 -26.98
C VAL A 26 2.89 -20.75 -25.98
N MET A 27 2.08 -21.81 -26.10
CA MET A 27 1.01 -22.10 -25.14
C MET A 27 1.54 -22.38 -23.73
N GLY A 28 2.66 -23.11 -23.61
CA GLY A 28 3.31 -23.36 -22.32
C GLY A 28 3.77 -22.07 -21.64
N VAL A 29 4.36 -21.14 -22.40
CA VAL A 29 4.78 -19.83 -21.89
C VAL A 29 3.59 -18.98 -21.45
N GLN A 30 2.48 -19.02 -22.19
CA GLN A 30 1.28 -18.26 -21.82
C GLN A 30 0.66 -18.74 -20.50
N LEU A 31 0.60 -20.05 -20.27
CA LEU A 31 0.10 -20.62 -19.01
C LEU A 31 0.99 -20.24 -17.81
N HIS A 32 2.31 -20.16 -17.99
CA HIS A 32 3.22 -19.69 -16.95
C HIS A 32 3.05 -18.19 -16.66
N THR A 33 2.88 -17.37 -17.70
CA THR A 33 2.80 -15.90 -17.56
C THR A 33 1.56 -15.46 -16.78
N GLN A 34 0.42 -16.15 -16.94
CA GLN A 34 -0.81 -15.83 -16.22
C GLN A 34 -0.70 -16.00 -14.69
N ARG A 35 0.18 -16.89 -14.21
CA ARG A 35 0.38 -17.08 -12.76
C ARG A 35 1.20 -15.94 -12.14
N TRP A 36 2.18 -15.41 -12.87
CA TRP A 36 3.03 -14.30 -12.40
C TRP A 36 2.31 -12.95 -12.40
N GLN A 37 1.36 -12.75 -13.31
CA GLN A 37 0.59 -11.49 -13.39
C GLN A 37 -0.17 -11.18 -12.08
N LYS A 38 -0.74 -12.18 -11.42
CA LYS A 38 -1.47 -11.98 -10.16
C LYS A 38 -0.55 -11.59 -9.00
N VAL A 39 0.63 -12.20 -8.92
CA VAL A 39 1.63 -11.91 -7.88
C VAL A 39 2.15 -10.48 -8.03
N ILE A 40 2.52 -10.11 -9.26
CA ILE A 40 3.03 -8.78 -9.59
C ILE A 40 1.97 -7.70 -9.32
N HIS A 41 0.70 -7.96 -9.64
CA HIS A 41 -0.38 -7.01 -9.38
C HIS A 41 -0.55 -6.71 -7.88
N ASN A 42 -0.55 -7.75 -7.04
CA ASN A 42 -0.68 -7.58 -5.60
C ASN A 42 0.51 -6.81 -5.00
N GLU A 43 1.72 -7.06 -5.51
CA GLU A 43 2.92 -6.34 -5.09
C GLU A 43 2.84 -4.84 -5.45
N PHE A 44 2.38 -4.51 -6.67
CA PHE A 44 2.15 -3.12 -7.05
C PHE A 44 1.11 -2.42 -6.18
N LEU A 45 0.01 -3.10 -5.86
CA LEU A 45 -1.02 -2.55 -4.96
C LEU A 45 -0.46 -2.31 -3.56
N TYR A 46 0.32 -3.25 -3.03
CA TYR A 46 0.98 -3.10 -1.73
C TYR A 46 1.96 -1.92 -1.73
N LEU A 47 2.86 -1.82 -2.73
CA LEU A 47 3.81 -0.71 -2.83
C LEU A 47 3.09 0.64 -2.91
N LYS A 48 2.02 0.71 -3.70
CA LYS A 48 1.22 1.94 -3.81
C LYS A 48 0.60 2.33 -2.48
N ALA A 49 -0.01 1.38 -1.77
CA ALA A 49 -0.58 1.62 -0.45
C ALA A 49 0.51 2.03 0.56
N PHE A 50 1.68 1.40 0.52
CA PHE A 50 2.82 1.71 1.37
C PHE A 50 3.31 3.15 1.17
N HIS A 51 3.57 3.54 -0.08
CA HIS A 51 4.01 4.90 -0.39
C HIS A 51 2.95 5.96 -0.04
N GLN A 52 1.67 5.62 -0.17
CA GLN A 52 0.59 6.51 0.27
C GLN A 52 0.56 6.65 1.80
N ALA A 53 0.73 5.56 2.55
CA ALA A 53 0.82 5.61 4.01
C ALA A 53 2.06 6.39 4.49
N GLU A 54 3.19 6.24 3.81
CA GLU A 54 4.42 7.01 4.08
C GLU A 54 4.21 8.50 3.78
N SER A 55 3.57 8.82 2.66
CA SER A 55 3.21 10.20 2.31
C SER A 55 2.25 10.81 3.32
N SER A 56 1.27 10.02 3.80
CA SER A 56 0.35 10.40 4.87
C SER A 56 1.15 10.76 6.11
N LEU A 57 2.05 9.88 6.59
CA LEU A 57 2.92 10.16 7.75
C LEU A 57 3.75 11.43 7.56
N ALA A 58 4.40 11.59 6.41
CA ALA A 58 5.22 12.77 6.11
C ALA A 58 4.40 14.06 6.18
N TRP A 59 3.20 14.06 5.59
CA TRP A 59 2.25 15.17 5.68
C TRP A 59 1.81 15.42 7.12
N GLY A 60 1.47 14.38 7.88
CA GLY A 60 1.07 14.49 9.29
C GLY A 60 2.14 15.14 10.19
N LEU A 61 3.42 14.97 9.87
CA LEU A 61 4.53 15.63 10.57
C LEU A 61 4.60 17.14 10.31
N THR A 62 4.06 17.62 9.19
CA THR A 62 3.98 19.06 8.87
C THR A 62 2.80 19.78 9.52
N LEU A 63 1.81 19.02 10.00
CA LEU A 63 0.61 19.58 10.60
C LEU A 63 0.85 20.04 12.05
N ARG A 64 -0.03 20.95 12.49
CA ARG A 64 -0.18 21.27 13.90
C ARG A 64 -1.25 20.38 14.51
N TRP A 65 -0.98 19.93 15.72
CA TRP A 65 -1.81 18.99 16.45
C TRP A 65 -2.27 19.61 17.77
N ARG A 66 -3.45 19.22 18.22
CA ARG A 66 -3.92 19.63 19.56
C ARG A 66 -3.31 18.76 20.66
N GLY A 67 -2.65 17.66 20.30
CA GLY A 67 -2.08 16.71 21.26
C GLY A 67 -3.17 15.92 21.97
N ILE A 68 -4.22 15.56 21.24
CA ILE A 68 -5.37 14.79 21.74
C ILE A 68 -5.26 13.37 21.17
N ASP A 69 -5.43 12.38 22.03
CA ASP A 69 -5.50 10.98 21.62
C ASP A 69 -6.69 10.73 20.68
N GLY A 70 -6.45 10.02 19.58
CA GLY A 70 -7.45 9.75 18.54
C GLY A 70 -7.74 10.93 17.60
N GLU A 71 -6.96 12.01 17.64
CA GLU A 71 -7.10 13.10 16.67
C GLU A 71 -6.72 12.59 15.27
N CYS A 72 -7.63 12.70 14.29
CA CYS A 72 -7.36 12.35 12.90
C CYS A 72 -7.50 13.58 11.99
N ARG A 73 -6.69 13.61 10.93
CA ARG A 73 -6.71 14.62 9.87
C ARG A 73 -6.76 13.93 8.52
N CYS A 74 -7.62 14.44 7.65
CA CYS A 74 -7.71 14.03 6.25
C CYS A 74 -7.32 15.23 5.38
N GLN A 75 -6.52 14.99 4.35
CA GLN A 75 -6.21 16.02 3.37
C GLN A 75 -7.46 16.23 2.48
N PRO A 76 -7.81 17.47 2.08
CA PRO A 76 -9.07 17.76 1.37
C PRO A 76 -9.30 16.97 0.07
N ASP A 77 -8.25 16.47 -0.57
CA ASP A 77 -8.36 15.60 -1.75
C ASP A 77 -8.55 14.10 -1.39
N ASP A 78 -8.81 13.79 -0.11
CA ASP A 78 -9.01 12.46 0.50
C ASP A 78 -7.90 11.42 0.29
N ARG A 79 -6.77 11.82 -0.30
CA ARG A 79 -5.67 10.90 -0.58
C ARG A 79 -4.81 10.59 0.63
N LEU A 80 -4.75 11.46 1.64
CA LEU A 80 -3.89 11.25 2.80
C LEU A 80 -4.70 11.35 4.08
N ARG A 81 -4.53 10.36 4.95
CA ARG A 81 -5.16 10.31 6.27
C ARG A 81 -4.13 9.94 7.33
N VAL A 82 -4.13 10.70 8.41
CA VAL A 82 -3.25 10.51 9.55
C VAL A 82 -4.01 10.63 10.86
N CYS A 83 -3.68 9.77 11.81
CA CYS A 83 -4.24 9.80 13.15
C CYS A 83 -3.12 9.81 14.19
N LEU A 84 -3.29 10.63 15.22
CA LEU A 84 -2.39 10.73 16.36
C LEU A 84 -2.99 9.95 17.52
N GLY A 85 -2.19 9.13 18.18
CA GLY A 85 -2.58 8.38 19.35
C GLY A 85 -1.52 8.37 20.43
N ASP A 86 -1.93 8.16 21.67
CA ASP A 86 -1.03 7.95 22.79
C ASP A 86 -0.31 6.60 22.64
N SER A 87 1.01 6.58 22.82
CA SER A 87 1.79 5.35 22.77
C SER A 87 1.68 4.53 24.06
N GLY A 88 1.00 5.02 25.10
CA GLY A 88 0.96 4.44 26.43
C GLY A 88 2.30 4.53 27.19
N ARG A 89 3.31 5.22 26.63
CA ARG A 89 4.60 5.47 27.27
C ARG A 89 4.78 6.97 27.45
N ALA A 90 5.13 7.37 28.67
CA ALA A 90 5.22 8.78 29.06
C ALA A 90 6.00 9.63 28.04
N GLY A 91 5.32 10.64 27.49
CA GLY A 91 5.89 11.63 26.57
C GLY A 91 6.07 11.17 25.12
N ASN A 92 5.68 9.93 24.77
CA ASN A 92 5.73 9.42 23.42
C ASN A 92 4.33 9.30 22.83
N TRP A 93 4.24 9.61 21.55
CA TRP A 93 3.01 9.56 20.77
C TRP A 93 3.24 8.69 19.54
N VAL A 94 2.17 8.20 18.95
CA VAL A 94 2.20 7.41 17.73
C VAL A 94 1.41 8.16 16.67
N LEU A 95 2.05 8.40 15.54
CA LEU A 95 1.37 8.85 14.34
C LEU A 95 1.12 7.63 13.46
N ALA A 96 -0.13 7.42 13.08
CA ALA A 96 -0.57 6.38 12.16
C ALA A 96 -0.92 7.03 10.82
N GLY A 97 -0.26 6.62 9.73
CA GLY A 97 -0.60 7.04 8.37
C GLY A 97 -1.30 5.92 7.64
N GLU A 98 -2.39 6.25 6.94
CA GLU A 98 -3.17 5.29 6.17
C GLU A 98 -2.81 5.37 4.69
N GLY A 99 -2.70 4.19 4.07
CA GLY A 99 -2.55 3.98 2.64
C GLY A 99 -3.88 3.60 1.98
N GLN A 100 -3.82 3.25 0.69
CA GLN A 100 -5.00 2.80 -0.04
C GLN A 100 -5.65 1.58 0.64
N GLN A 101 -6.99 1.54 0.66
CA GLN A 101 -7.74 0.37 1.08
C GLN A 101 -7.61 -0.75 0.05
N ASP A 102 -7.51 -1.99 0.54
CA ASP A 102 -7.61 -3.19 -0.27
C ASP A 102 -9.07 -3.50 -0.66
N GLU A 103 -9.28 -4.58 -1.41
CA GLU A 103 -10.60 -5.05 -1.83
C GLU A 103 -11.50 -5.46 -0.65
N GLN A 104 -10.92 -5.75 0.53
CA GLN A 104 -11.64 -6.04 1.77
C GLN A 104 -11.94 -4.78 2.59
N GLY A 105 -11.58 -3.59 2.10
CA GLY A 105 -11.78 -2.32 2.78
C GLY A 105 -10.81 -2.06 3.92
N GLN A 106 -9.74 -2.85 4.06
CA GLN A 106 -8.71 -2.63 5.06
C GLN A 106 -7.60 -1.75 4.47
N ALA A 107 -7.35 -0.60 5.12
CA ALA A 107 -6.24 0.27 4.74
C ALA A 107 -4.93 -0.25 5.33
N LEU A 108 -3.86 -0.24 4.53
CA LEU A 108 -2.51 -0.42 5.06
C LEU A 108 -2.20 0.75 6.01
N GLN A 109 -1.77 0.44 7.23
CA GLN A 109 -1.39 1.44 8.22
C GLN A 109 0.09 1.33 8.55
N LEU A 110 0.79 2.46 8.53
CA LEU A 110 2.16 2.58 9.02
C LEU A 110 2.17 3.40 10.29
N PHE A 111 3.00 2.99 11.26
CA PHE A 111 3.07 3.63 12.57
C PHE A 111 4.46 4.20 12.81
N ARG A 112 4.49 5.40 13.41
CA ARG A 112 5.73 6.08 13.75
C ARG A 112 5.64 6.75 15.11
N LEU A 113 6.63 6.49 15.97
CA LEU A 113 6.82 7.20 17.23
C LEU A 113 7.25 8.64 16.96
N VAL A 114 6.52 9.54 17.61
CA VAL A 114 6.71 10.98 17.54
C VAL A 114 6.69 11.57 18.94
N ARG A 115 7.31 12.74 19.09
CA ARG A 115 7.17 13.57 20.29
C ARG A 115 6.45 14.86 19.94
N LEU A 116 5.56 15.29 20.84
CA LEU A 116 4.99 16.62 20.79
C LEU A 116 6.08 17.64 21.17
N ARG A 117 6.22 18.67 20.35
CA ARG A 117 7.05 19.85 20.65
C ARG A 117 6.16 21.08 20.60
N VAL A 118 6.28 21.92 21.63
CA VAL A 118 5.69 23.26 21.60
C VAL A 118 6.50 24.08 20.61
N GLY A 119 5.83 24.63 19.60
CA GLY A 119 6.46 25.51 18.61
C GLY A 119 5.64 26.79 18.48
N PRO A 120 6.28 27.96 18.39
CA PRO A 120 5.56 29.21 18.12
C PRO A 120 4.83 29.10 16.77
N ASP A 121 3.62 29.67 16.71
CA ASP A 121 2.96 29.95 15.42
C ASP A 121 3.75 31.01 14.64
N GLU A 122 3.52 31.12 13.33
CA GLU A 122 4.05 32.24 12.53
C GLU A 122 3.50 33.60 13.02
N THR A 123 2.38 33.57 13.76
CA THR A 123 1.74 34.69 14.46
C THR A 123 2.11 34.81 15.94
N GLY A 124 3.03 33.99 16.47
CA GLY A 124 3.46 34.04 17.87
C GLY A 124 2.47 33.47 18.88
N ASN A 125 1.39 32.81 18.44
CA ASN A 125 0.40 32.19 19.32
C ASN A 125 0.79 30.73 19.65
N SER A 126 0.81 30.37 20.93
CA SER A 126 1.34 29.08 21.41
C SER A 126 0.33 27.92 21.33
N GLU A 127 -0.73 28.06 20.54
CA GLU A 127 -1.81 27.07 20.50
C GLU A 127 -1.54 25.99 19.44
N GLY A 128 -0.76 24.97 19.83
CA GLY A 128 -0.62 23.74 19.07
C GLY A 128 0.79 23.14 19.11
N TYR A 129 0.84 21.82 19.01
CA TYR A 129 2.08 21.06 19.00
C TYR A 129 2.51 20.74 17.57
N ARG A 130 3.82 20.82 17.32
CA ARG A 130 4.44 20.21 16.14
C ARG A 130 4.98 18.84 16.52
N LEU A 131 4.97 17.92 15.57
CA LEU A 131 5.52 16.59 15.78
C LEU A 131 7.00 16.56 15.39
N SER A 132 7.80 15.88 16.20
CA SER A 132 9.16 15.48 15.83
C SER A 132 9.23 13.97 15.78
N ALA A 133 9.54 13.44 14.60
CA ALA A 133 9.76 12.01 14.43
C ALA A 133 10.99 11.52 15.22
N MET A 134 10.89 10.32 15.78
CA MET A 134 12.02 9.64 16.40
C MET A 134 12.83 8.87 15.33
N SER A 135 14.15 8.89 15.44
CA SER A 135 15.06 8.25 14.46
C SER A 135 14.90 6.73 14.39
N ALA A 136 14.70 6.06 15.53
CA ALA A 136 14.34 4.65 15.63
C ALA A 136 12.84 4.48 15.96
N GLY A 137 11.99 5.31 15.35
CA GLY A 137 10.58 5.41 15.71
C GLY A 137 9.62 4.56 14.86
N TRP A 138 10.10 3.81 13.87
CA TRP A 138 9.22 2.98 13.04
C TRP A 138 8.66 1.80 13.83
N LEU A 139 7.39 1.50 13.60
CA LEU A 139 6.63 0.48 14.31
C LEU A 139 5.80 -0.33 13.32
N ASP A 140 5.79 -1.65 13.51
CA ASP A 140 4.94 -2.56 12.73
C ASP A 140 3.51 -2.67 13.30
N TYR A 141 3.29 -2.13 14.49
CA TYR A 141 2.02 -2.19 15.21
C TYR A 141 1.78 -0.93 16.05
N PHE A 142 0.53 -0.68 16.42
CA PHE A 142 0.19 0.37 17.36
C PHE A 142 0.49 -0.09 18.81
N PRO A 143 1.42 0.55 19.53
CA PRO A 143 1.87 0.09 20.85
C PRO A 143 0.93 0.41 22.02
N GLY A 144 -0.08 1.26 21.83
CA GLY A 144 -1.07 1.60 22.84
C GLY A 144 -2.32 0.70 22.79
N GLU A 145 -3.22 0.89 23.76
CA GLU A 145 -4.55 0.28 23.72
C GLU A 145 -5.29 0.86 22.50
N ARG A 146 -5.65 0.04 21.51
CA ARG A 146 -6.51 0.51 20.43
C ARG A 146 -7.87 0.85 21.03
N ARG A 147 -8.13 2.13 21.32
CA ARG A 147 -9.50 2.59 21.42
C ARG A 147 -10.06 2.53 20.02
N HIS A 148 -10.80 1.46 19.74
CA HIS A 148 -11.55 1.27 18.52
C HIS A 148 -12.48 2.47 18.32
N GLY A 149 -11.98 3.53 17.69
CA GLY A 149 -12.76 4.47 16.93
C GLY A 149 -13.28 3.70 15.73
N THR A 150 -14.34 2.94 15.95
CA THR A 150 -15.15 2.37 14.88
C THR A 150 -15.62 3.51 13.99
N GLN A 151 -14.88 3.82 12.94
CA GLN A 151 -15.49 4.35 11.73
C GLN A 151 -16.08 3.17 10.96
N LYS A 152 -17.06 2.54 11.61
CA LYS A 152 -17.96 1.57 11.00
C LYS A 152 -18.91 2.39 10.13
N THR A 153 -18.72 2.28 8.81
CA THR A 153 -19.75 2.47 7.77
C THR A 153 -20.57 3.78 7.82
N ALA A 154 -20.14 4.80 7.07
CA ALA A 154 -21.10 5.71 6.43
C ALA A 154 -21.60 5.04 5.15
N GLY A 155 -22.53 4.11 5.32
CA GLY A 155 -23.09 3.28 4.26
C GLY A 155 -24.33 2.57 4.76
N ALA A 156 -25.36 3.34 5.14
CA ALA A 156 -26.72 2.87 5.29
C ALA A 156 -27.69 4.06 5.32
N GLY A 157 -28.59 4.11 4.34
CA GLY A 157 -29.82 4.89 4.42
C GLY A 157 -29.97 5.95 3.33
N ASN A 158 -30.55 5.58 2.19
CA ASN A 158 -31.81 6.18 1.80
C ASN A 158 -32.66 5.13 1.08
N ALA A 159 -33.81 4.90 1.71
CA ALA A 159 -35.01 4.34 1.11
C ALA A 159 -35.59 5.29 0.06
#